data_AF-A0A955VT95-F1
#
_entry.id   AF-A0A955VT95-F1
#
_cell.length_a   1.000
_cell.length_b   1.000
_cell.length_c   1.000
_cell.angle_alpha   90.00
_cell.angle_beta   90.00
_cell.angle_gamma   90.00
#
_symmetry.space_group_name_H-M   'P 1'
#
loop_
_entity.id
_entity.type
_entity.pdbx_description
1 polymer ?
#
loop_
_entity_poly.entity_id
_entity_poly.type
_entity_poly.pdbx_seq_one_letter_code
_entity_poly.pdbx_strand_id
1 'polypeptide(L)'
;KLADARTWLDRAAREAQSDDLRRQAKARSRAIDTLATALDQAEAAEKANQRGAAIAALERALGADRVLGGALRGRIQQDLARHLVYEALRDFVSRRYGEAARQTRRALSYDPGLTQARDLARKIEAQAGPLLQRARSAQGEERRRLAEQVRQMVEPGSALARDAEALLKE
;
A
#
# COMPACT_ATOMS: atom_id res chain seq x y z
N LYS A 1 20.57 -19.48 1.96
CA LYS A 1 20.33 -18.69 0.72
C LYS A 1 20.60 -17.18 0.91
N LEU A 2 19.89 -16.44 1.78
CA LEU A 2 20.22 -15.02 2.05
C LEU A 2 21.50 -14.84 2.88
N ALA A 3 21.71 -15.67 3.91
CA ALA A 3 22.93 -15.65 4.72
C ALA A 3 24.19 -15.91 3.88
N ASP A 4 24.15 -16.91 2.99
CA ASP A 4 25.27 -17.23 2.09
C ASP A 4 25.58 -16.08 1.13
N ALA A 5 24.54 -15.44 0.57
CA ALA A 5 24.68 -14.28 -0.31
C ALA A 5 25.30 -13.08 0.44
N ARG A 6 24.93 -12.86 1.70
CA ARG A 6 25.55 -11.85 2.56
C ARG A 6 27.03 -12.13 2.78
N THR A 7 27.39 -13.35 3.21
CA THR A 7 28.78 -13.73 3.45
C THR A 7 29.64 -13.54 2.20
N TRP A 8 29.09 -13.89 1.03
CA TRP A 8 29.76 -13.66 -0.25
C TRP A 8 29.95 -12.17 -0.56
N LEU A 9 28.95 -11.32 -0.35
CA LEU A 9 29.05 -9.87 -0.58
C LEU A 9 30.03 -9.19 0.39
N ASP A 10 30.05 -9.61 1.65
CA ASP A 10 31.01 -9.10 2.65
C ASP A 10 32.45 -9.49 2.31
N ARG A 11 32.64 -10.65 1.69
CA ARG A 11 33.94 -11.06 1.14
C ARG A 11 34.29 -10.24 -0.10
N ALA A 12 33.38 -10.12 -1.06
CA ALA A 12 33.57 -9.33 -2.27
C ALA A 12 33.91 -7.86 -1.95
N ALA A 13 33.29 -7.26 -0.93
CA ALA A 13 33.59 -5.90 -0.49
C ALA A 13 35.03 -5.74 0.03
N ARG A 14 35.57 -6.77 0.70
CA ARG A 14 36.95 -6.77 1.23
C ARG A 14 37.98 -6.96 0.13
N GLU A 15 37.68 -7.83 -0.83
CA GLU A 15 38.57 -8.19 -1.93
C GLU A 15 38.47 -7.22 -3.13
N ALA A 16 37.45 -6.36 -3.16
CA ALA A 16 37.27 -5.36 -4.22
C ALA A 16 38.43 -4.35 -4.27
N GLN A 17 39.05 -4.27 -5.45
CA GLN A 17 40.10 -3.30 -5.78
C GLN A 17 39.55 -1.92 -6.16
N SER A 18 38.29 -1.86 -6.60
CA SER A 18 37.57 -0.60 -6.87
C SER A 18 36.72 -0.18 -5.68
N ASP A 19 36.82 1.09 -5.30
CA ASP A 19 35.99 1.67 -4.25
C ASP A 19 34.50 1.65 -4.59
N ASP A 20 34.16 1.75 -5.87
CA ASP A 20 32.76 1.67 -6.31
C ASP A 20 32.19 0.27 -6.11
N LEU A 21 32.92 -0.77 -6.54
CA LEU A 21 32.54 -2.17 -6.31
C LEU A 21 32.42 -2.48 -4.82
N ARG A 22 33.33 -1.94 -4.00
CA ARG A 22 33.26 -2.06 -2.53
C ARG A 22 32.01 -1.41 -1.95
N ARG A 23 31.65 -0.21 -2.41
CA ARG A 23 30.41 0.49 -1.97
C ARG A 23 29.17 -0.29 -2.37
N GLN A 24 29.10 -0.77 -3.62
CA GLN A 24 27.98 -1.56 -4.11
C GLN A 24 27.81 -2.88 -3.34
N ALA A 25 28.91 -3.60 -3.08
CA ALA A 25 28.89 -4.84 -2.31
C ALA A 25 28.40 -4.61 -0.86
N LYS A 26 28.89 -3.54 -0.20
CA LYS A 26 28.40 -3.15 1.14
C LYS A 26 26.92 -2.76 1.14
N ALA A 27 26.47 -2.00 0.14
CA ALA A 27 25.07 -1.59 0.02
C ALA A 27 24.15 -2.80 -0.14
N ARG A 28 24.52 -3.76 -0.99
CA ARG A 28 23.77 -5.01 -1.17
C ARG A 28 23.79 -5.88 0.08
N SER A 29 24.92 -5.98 0.78
CA SER A 29 25.00 -6.72 2.05
C SER A 29 24.02 -6.17 3.10
N ARG A 30 24.01 -4.83 3.31
CA ARG A 30 23.05 -4.16 4.18
C ARG A 30 21.60 -4.33 3.75
N ALA A 31 21.34 -4.35 2.44
CA ALA A 31 20.01 -4.60 1.92
C ALA A 31 19.54 -6.03 2.22
N ILE A 32 20.43 -7.04 2.19
CA ILE A 32 20.08 -8.41 2.61
C ILE A 32 19.66 -8.43 4.09
N ASP A 33 20.43 -7.78 4.98
CA ASP A 33 20.11 -7.72 6.40
C ASP A 33 18.78 -7.00 6.67
N THR A 34 18.55 -5.89 5.96
CA THR A 34 17.31 -5.12 6.05
C THR A 34 16.12 -5.96 5.56
N LEU A 35 16.28 -6.65 4.43
CA LEU A 35 15.25 -7.51 3.86
C LEU A 35 14.89 -8.65 4.82
N ALA A 36 15.89 -9.37 5.34
CA ALA A 36 15.67 -10.48 6.27
C ALA A 36 14.96 -10.00 7.54
N THR A 37 15.47 -8.95 8.17
CA THR A 37 14.89 -8.38 9.40
C THR A 37 13.47 -7.87 9.16
N ALA A 38 13.21 -7.24 8.02
CA ALA A 38 11.89 -6.73 7.68
C ALA A 38 10.87 -7.86 7.44
N LEU A 39 11.27 -8.96 6.80
CA LEU A 39 10.40 -10.13 6.62
C LEU A 39 10.10 -10.82 7.96
N ASP A 40 11.10 -10.98 8.83
CA ASP A 40 10.89 -11.55 10.17
C ASP A 40 9.94 -10.67 11.00
N GLN A 41 10.11 -9.35 10.93
CA GLN A 41 9.22 -8.38 11.59
C GLN A 41 7.80 -8.42 11.03
N ALA A 42 7.64 -8.59 9.70
CA ALA A 42 6.34 -8.72 9.08
C ALA A 42 5.61 -9.98 9.58
N GLU A 43 6.32 -11.12 9.62
CA GLU A 43 5.76 -12.38 10.12
C GLU A 43 5.39 -12.30 11.60
N ALA A 44 6.25 -11.70 12.44
CA ALA A 44 5.98 -11.51 13.86
C ALA A 44 4.76 -10.59 14.08
N ALA A 45 4.68 -9.49 13.33
CA ALA A 45 3.54 -8.58 13.37
C ALA A 45 2.24 -9.26 12.90
N GLU A 46 2.31 -10.10 11.86
CA GLU A 46 1.16 -10.90 11.42
C GLU A 46 0.67 -11.85 12.52
N LYS A 47 1.58 -12.61 13.15
CA LYS A 47 1.24 -13.51 14.27
C LYS A 47 0.63 -12.76 15.46
N ALA A 48 1.09 -11.54 15.71
CA ALA A 48 0.57 -10.66 16.76
C ALA A 48 -0.70 -9.88 16.34
N ASN A 49 -1.24 -10.11 15.13
CA ASN A 49 -2.36 -9.35 14.55
C ASN A 49 -2.11 -7.82 14.44
N GLN A 50 -0.86 -7.38 14.39
CA GLN A 50 -0.44 -5.99 14.25
C GLN A 50 -0.30 -5.61 12.77
N ARG A 51 -1.42 -5.56 12.04
CA ARG A 51 -1.45 -5.38 10.58
C ARG A 51 -0.72 -4.13 10.08
N GLY A 52 -0.83 -3.00 10.78
CA GLY A 52 -0.11 -1.77 10.43
C GLY A 52 1.42 -1.94 10.51
N ALA A 53 1.91 -2.67 11.52
CA ALA A 53 3.33 -2.99 11.64
C ALA A 53 3.79 -3.98 10.55
N ALA A 54 2.95 -4.95 10.20
CA ALA A 54 3.22 -5.88 9.10
C ALA A 54 3.35 -5.14 7.75
N ILE A 55 2.43 -4.21 7.45
CA ILE A 55 2.50 -3.36 6.25
C ILE A 55 3.80 -2.55 6.22
N ALA A 56 4.15 -1.86 7.31
CA ALA A 56 5.36 -1.05 7.37
C ALA A 56 6.65 -1.89 7.25
N ALA A 57 6.64 -3.12 7.75
CA ALA A 57 7.74 -4.07 7.58
C ALA A 57 7.85 -4.54 6.13
N LEU A 58 6.74 -4.90 5.48
CA LEU A 58 6.73 -5.30 4.06
C LEU A 58 7.13 -4.17 3.11
N GLU A 59 6.77 -2.92 3.40
CA GLU A 59 7.23 -1.76 2.60
C GLU A 59 8.74 -1.56 2.71
N ARG A 60 9.33 -1.76 3.90
CA ARG A 60 10.80 -1.77 4.08
C ARG A 60 11.44 -2.94 3.33
N ALA A 61 10.85 -4.13 3.39
CA ALA A 61 11.31 -5.30 2.65
C ALA A 61 11.31 -5.03 1.13
N LEU A 62 10.26 -4.41 0.60
CA LEU A 62 10.14 -4.05 -0.82
C LEU A 62 11.23 -3.06 -1.25
N GLY A 63 11.54 -2.08 -0.40
CA GLY A 63 12.64 -1.13 -0.63
C GLY A 63 14.01 -1.80 -0.67
N ALA A 64 14.26 -2.73 0.26
CA ALA A 64 15.50 -3.49 0.31
C ALA A 64 15.65 -4.45 -0.89
N ASP A 65 14.59 -5.18 -1.26
CA ASP A 65 14.59 -6.10 -2.40
C ASP A 65 14.86 -5.36 -3.74
N ARG A 66 14.41 -4.11 -3.88
CA ARG A 66 14.74 -3.26 -5.05
C ARG A 66 16.25 -3.06 -5.22
N VAL A 67 17.00 -2.90 -4.14
CA VAL A 67 18.47 -2.77 -4.16
C VAL A 67 19.14 -4.09 -4.58
N LEU A 68 18.47 -5.22 -4.30
CA LEU A 68 18.95 -6.57 -4.59
C LEU A 68 18.54 -7.08 -5.97
N GLY A 69 17.83 -6.28 -6.78
CA GLY A 69 17.41 -6.65 -8.13
C GLY A 69 15.99 -7.20 -8.22
N GLY A 70 15.20 -7.18 -7.14
CA GLY A 70 13.76 -7.37 -7.21
C GLY A 70 13.25 -8.81 -7.22
N ALA A 71 14.07 -9.79 -6.81
CA ALA A 71 13.74 -11.21 -6.93
C ALA A 71 12.53 -11.63 -6.08
N LEU A 72 12.29 -10.98 -4.93
CA LEU A 72 11.15 -11.27 -4.05
C LEU A 72 9.99 -10.29 -4.25
N ARG A 73 10.15 -9.28 -5.09
CA ARG A 73 9.21 -8.16 -5.26
C ARG A 73 7.77 -8.61 -5.43
N GLY A 74 7.51 -9.55 -6.34
CA GLY A 74 6.15 -10.01 -6.63
C GLY A 74 5.48 -10.61 -5.39
N ARG A 75 6.20 -11.43 -4.63
CA ARG A 75 5.69 -12.03 -3.39
C ARG A 75 5.43 -10.98 -2.32
N ILE A 76 6.39 -10.08 -2.09
CA ILE A 76 6.26 -9.01 -1.09
C ILE A 76 5.07 -8.09 -1.44
N GLN A 77 4.89 -7.75 -2.72
CA GLN A 77 3.76 -6.94 -3.20
C GLN A 77 2.42 -7.65 -3.00
N GLN A 78 2.34 -8.96 -3.28
CA GLN A 78 1.13 -9.74 -3.02
C GLN A 78 0.79 -9.80 -1.53
N ASP A 79 1.79 -10.04 -0.67
CA ASP A 79 1.61 -10.08 0.79
C ASP A 79 1.11 -8.72 1.30
N LEU A 80 1.73 -7.64 0.83
CA LEU A 80 1.33 -6.26 1.14
C LEU A 80 -0.09 -5.94 0.67
N ALA A 81 -0.45 -6.33 -0.56
CA ALA A 81 -1.79 -6.14 -1.11
C ALA A 81 -2.86 -6.86 -0.27
N ARG A 82 -2.58 -8.10 0.18
CA ARG A 82 -3.49 -8.84 1.07
C ARG A 82 -3.71 -8.08 2.38
N HIS A 83 -2.66 -7.65 3.07
CA HIS A 83 -2.82 -6.88 4.32
C HIS A 83 -3.59 -5.57 4.13
N LEU A 84 -3.35 -4.86 3.02
CA LEU A 84 -4.07 -3.63 2.70
C LEU A 84 -5.56 -3.87 2.47
N VAL A 85 -5.95 -4.98 1.83
CA VAL A 85 -7.36 -5.37 1.70
C VAL A 85 -8.01 -5.63 3.05
N TYR A 86 -7.32 -6.30 3.97
CA TYR A 86 -7.85 -6.51 5.32
C TYR A 86 -8.10 -5.19 6.05
N GLU A 87 -7.15 -4.26 6.01
CA GLU A 87 -7.32 -2.93 6.59
C GLU A 87 -8.47 -2.17 5.90
N ALA A 88 -8.56 -2.26 4.58
CA ALA A 88 -9.65 -1.65 3.80
C ALA A 88 -11.02 -2.20 4.20
N LEU A 89 -11.14 -3.52 4.39
CA LEU A 89 -12.38 -4.16 4.86
C LEU A 89 -12.74 -3.69 6.27
N ARG A 90 -11.77 -3.58 7.18
CA ARG A 90 -12.00 -3.06 8.54
C ARG A 90 -12.54 -1.64 8.48
N ASP A 91 -11.90 -0.77 7.70
CA ASP A 91 -12.32 0.61 7.54
C ASP A 91 -13.70 0.72 6.86
N PHE A 92 -14.00 -0.16 5.90
CA PHE A 92 -15.31 -0.23 5.24
C PHE A 92 -16.42 -0.59 6.24
N VAL A 93 -16.21 -1.63 7.06
CA VAL A 93 -17.17 -2.05 8.09
C VAL A 93 -17.35 -0.96 9.15
N SER A 94 -16.28 -0.24 9.51
CA SER A 94 -16.34 0.92 10.39
C SER A 94 -16.88 2.20 9.73
N ARG A 95 -17.40 2.13 8.49
CA ARG A 95 -17.94 3.25 7.71
C ARG A 95 -16.93 4.38 7.43
N ARG A 96 -15.63 4.11 7.57
CA ARG A 96 -14.53 5.01 7.20
C ARG A 96 -14.23 4.87 5.70
N TYR A 97 -15.23 5.12 4.86
CA TYR A 97 -15.16 4.77 3.45
C TYR A 97 -14.01 5.43 2.67
N GLY A 98 -13.62 6.66 3.03
CA GLY A 98 -12.46 7.32 2.41
C GLY A 98 -11.13 6.61 2.71
N GLU A 99 -10.96 6.06 3.91
CA GLU A 99 -9.79 5.24 4.27
C GLU A 99 -9.85 3.89 3.57
N ALA A 100 -11.02 3.25 3.58
CA ALA A 100 -11.25 2.01 2.86
C ALA A 100 -10.87 2.15 1.39
N ALA A 101 -11.26 3.26 0.75
CA ALA A 101 -10.93 3.57 -0.63
C ALA A 101 -9.42 3.76 -0.84
N ARG A 102 -8.76 4.49 0.07
CA ARG A 102 -7.29 4.67 0.03
C ARG A 102 -6.55 3.34 0.12
N GLN A 103 -6.88 2.50 1.09
CA GLN A 103 -6.23 1.20 1.27
C GLN A 103 -6.54 0.24 0.11
N THR A 104 -7.77 0.27 -0.41
CA THR A 104 -8.16 -0.51 -1.60
C THR A 104 -7.34 -0.12 -2.83
N ARG A 105 -7.19 1.18 -3.10
CA ARG A 105 -6.34 1.66 -4.21
C ARG A 105 -4.88 1.27 -4.03
N ARG A 106 -4.34 1.38 -2.81
CA ARG A 106 -2.98 0.92 -2.50
C ARG A 106 -2.84 -0.58 -2.76
N ALA A 107 -3.80 -1.40 -2.33
CA ALA A 107 -3.78 -2.83 -2.61
C ALA A 107 -3.76 -3.12 -4.11
N LEU A 108 -4.62 -2.46 -4.89
CA LEU A 108 -4.66 -2.60 -6.35
C LEU A 108 -3.40 -2.08 -7.06
N SER A 109 -2.68 -1.12 -6.48
CA SER A 109 -1.39 -0.67 -7.02
C SER A 109 -0.28 -1.71 -6.88
N TYR A 110 -0.38 -2.59 -5.88
CA TYR A 110 0.57 -3.67 -5.65
C TYR A 110 0.16 -4.96 -6.36
N ASP A 111 -1.14 -5.26 -6.39
CA ASP A 111 -1.72 -6.39 -7.14
C ASP A 111 -3.01 -5.94 -7.84
N PRO A 112 -2.91 -5.50 -9.11
CA PRO A 112 -4.07 -5.07 -9.87
C PRO A 112 -5.09 -6.17 -10.09
N GLY A 113 -4.68 -7.44 -10.04
CA GLY A 113 -5.51 -8.63 -10.25
C GLY A 113 -6.28 -9.08 -9.01
N LEU A 114 -6.06 -8.46 -7.86
CA LEU A 114 -6.64 -8.90 -6.59
C LEU A 114 -8.16 -8.71 -6.55
N THR A 115 -8.90 -9.79 -6.77
CA THR A 115 -10.38 -9.79 -6.86
C THR A 115 -11.03 -9.18 -5.62
N GLN A 116 -10.56 -9.50 -4.40
CA GLN A 116 -11.15 -8.93 -3.18
C GLN A 116 -11.04 -7.39 -3.14
N ALA A 117 -9.93 -6.82 -3.61
CA ALA A 117 -9.75 -5.37 -3.66
C ALA A 117 -10.68 -4.72 -4.70
N ARG A 118 -10.84 -5.35 -5.88
CA ARG A 118 -11.76 -4.86 -6.92
C ARG A 118 -13.21 -4.88 -6.46
N ASP A 119 -13.64 -5.96 -5.82
CA ASP A 119 -14.99 -6.06 -5.28
C ASP A 119 -15.24 -5.05 -4.16
N LEU A 120 -14.24 -4.80 -3.32
CA LEU A 120 -14.33 -3.77 -2.30
C LEU A 120 -14.42 -2.37 -2.90
N ALA A 121 -13.66 -2.07 -3.96
CA ALA A 121 -13.75 -0.79 -4.67
C ALA A 121 -15.17 -0.54 -5.20
N ARG A 122 -15.78 -1.54 -5.84
CA ARG A 122 -17.18 -1.46 -6.31
C ARG A 122 -18.17 -1.24 -5.17
N LYS A 123 -17.99 -1.91 -4.03
CA LYS A 123 -18.83 -1.73 -2.85
C LYS A 123 -18.72 -0.31 -2.29
N ILE A 124 -17.52 0.26 -2.27
CA ILE A 124 -17.29 1.64 -1.81
C ILE A 124 -17.96 2.63 -2.76
N GLU A 125 -17.80 2.46 -4.08
CA GLU A 125 -18.46 3.30 -5.09
C GLU A 125 -19.99 3.22 -4.99
N ALA A 126 -20.55 2.04 -4.73
CA ALA A 126 -21.98 1.88 -4.51
C ALA A 126 -22.49 2.67 -3.29
N GLN A 127 -21.64 2.91 -2.27
CA GLN A 127 -21.98 3.78 -1.14
C GLN A 127 -21.86 5.27 -1.49
N ALA A 128 -21.04 5.64 -2.47
CA ALA A 128 -20.80 7.03 -2.87
C ALA A 128 -22.00 7.63 -3.62
N GLY A 129 -22.69 6.85 -4.46
CA GLY A 129 -23.85 7.31 -5.24
C GLY A 129 -24.97 7.94 -4.40
N PRO A 130 -25.51 7.24 -3.38
CA PRO A 130 -26.52 7.81 -2.49
C PRO A 130 -26.05 9.06 -1.74
N LEU A 131 -24.76 9.13 -1.35
CA LEU A 131 -24.20 10.32 -0.69
C LEU A 131 -24.13 11.52 -1.64
N LEU A 132 -23.79 11.28 -2.91
CA LEU A 132 -23.78 12.34 -3.93
C LEU A 132 -25.18 12.91 -4.17
N GLN A 133 -26.20 12.06 -4.20
CA GLN A 133 -27.59 12.52 -4.32
C GLN A 133 -28.01 13.38 -3.12
N ARG A 134 -27.62 12.97 -1.90
CA ARG A 134 -27.85 13.79 -0.70
C ARG A 134 -27.10 15.13 -0.77
N ALA A 135 -25.87 15.13 -1.28
CA ALA A 135 -25.07 16.35 -1.46
C ALA A 135 -25.76 17.34 -2.42
N ARG A 136 -26.33 16.86 -3.53
CA ARG A 136 -27.06 17.70 -4.50
C ARG A 136 -28.25 18.41 -3.89
N SER A 137 -29.00 17.73 -3.03
CA SER A 137 -30.19 18.29 -2.36
C SER A 137 -29.85 19.12 -1.12
N ALA A 138 -28.64 18.97 -0.56
CA ALA A 138 -28.19 19.74 0.60
C ALA A 138 -27.76 21.17 0.21
N GLN A 139 -27.62 22.02 1.22
CA GLN A 139 -27.14 23.40 1.08
C GLN A 139 -25.99 23.69 2.04
N GLY A 140 -25.22 24.74 1.73
CA GLY A 140 -24.16 25.26 2.60
C GLY A 140 -23.11 24.20 2.99
N GLU A 141 -22.80 24.15 4.29
CA GLU A 141 -21.76 23.26 4.83
C GLU A 141 -22.09 21.77 4.67
N GLU A 142 -23.37 21.39 4.75
CA GLU A 142 -23.77 19.98 4.61
C GLU A 142 -23.49 19.46 3.19
N ARG A 143 -23.82 20.26 2.17
CA ARG A 143 -23.46 19.96 0.77
C ARG A 143 -21.96 19.73 0.63
N ARG A 144 -21.15 20.66 1.13
CA ARG A 144 -19.68 20.59 1.04
C ARG A 144 -19.14 19.36 1.74
N ARG A 145 -19.63 19.06 2.96
CA ARG A 145 -19.23 17.86 3.72
C ARG A 145 -19.54 16.57 2.97
N LEU A 146 -20.75 16.44 2.42
CA LEU A 146 -21.17 15.24 1.68
C LEU A 146 -20.40 15.08 0.37
N ALA A 147 -20.21 16.16 -0.39
CA ALA A 147 -19.43 16.16 -1.62
C ALA A 147 -17.96 15.79 -1.36
N GLU A 148 -17.35 16.34 -0.31
CA GLU A 148 -15.99 15.97 0.10
C GLU A 148 -15.90 14.48 0.49
N GLN A 149 -16.91 13.96 1.21
CA GLN A 149 -16.96 12.54 1.55
C GLN A 149 -17.03 11.65 0.31
N VAL A 150 -17.86 12.00 -0.69
CA VAL A 150 -17.93 11.28 -1.97
C VAL A 150 -16.58 11.31 -2.68
N ARG A 151 -15.94 12.49 -2.79
CA ARG A 151 -14.63 12.65 -3.43
C ARG A 151 -13.56 11.75 -2.83
N GLN A 152 -13.57 11.55 -1.51
CA GLN A 152 -12.61 10.69 -0.82
C GLN A 152 -12.85 9.19 -1.07
N MET A 153 -14.09 8.79 -1.38
CA MET A 153 -14.50 7.40 -1.55
C MET A 153 -14.21 6.83 -2.93
N VAL A 154 -14.24 7.65 -3.97
CA VAL A 154 -14.16 7.18 -5.35
C VAL A 154 -12.78 7.41 -5.96
N GLU A 155 -12.53 6.82 -7.13
CA GLU A 155 -11.28 7.06 -7.87
C GLU A 155 -11.20 8.52 -8.35
N PRO A 156 -10.04 9.20 -8.19
CA PRO A 156 -9.82 10.53 -8.75
C PRO A 156 -10.11 10.56 -10.24
N GLY A 157 -10.86 11.57 -10.70
CA GLY A 157 -11.23 11.69 -12.11
C GLY A 157 -12.36 10.78 -12.59
N SER A 158 -12.93 9.91 -11.74
CA SER A 158 -14.19 9.22 -12.03
C SER A 158 -15.35 10.19 -12.20
N ALA A 159 -16.45 9.76 -12.83
CA ALA A 159 -17.65 10.60 -12.99
C ALA A 159 -18.18 11.11 -11.63
N LEU A 160 -18.24 10.23 -10.63
CA LEU A 160 -18.66 10.60 -9.28
C LEU A 160 -17.70 11.60 -8.62
N ALA A 161 -16.40 11.49 -8.86
CA ALA A 161 -15.42 12.46 -8.34
C ALA A 161 -15.63 13.84 -8.95
N ARG A 162 -15.81 13.92 -10.29
CA ARG A 162 -16.03 15.18 -11.00
C ARG A 162 -17.33 15.86 -10.56
N ASP A 163 -18.40 15.07 -10.39
CA ASP A 163 -19.69 15.59 -9.91
C ASP A 163 -19.58 16.14 -8.49
N ALA A 164 -18.87 15.43 -7.60
CA ALA A 164 -18.59 15.92 -6.25
C ALA A 164 -17.74 17.19 -6.24
N GLU A 165 -16.70 17.25 -7.09
CA GLU A 165 -15.86 18.44 -7.26
C GLU A 165 -16.63 19.64 -7.81
N ALA A 166 -17.61 19.43 -8.68
CA ALA A 166 -18.49 20.50 -9.16
C ALA A 166 -19.30 21.10 -8.00
N LEU A 167 -19.92 20.26 -7.16
CA LEU A 167 -20.68 20.70 -5.99
C LEU A 167 -19.84 21.43 -4.95
N LEU A 168 -18.52 21.20 -4.91
CA LEU A 168 -17.61 21.89 -3.99
C LEU A 168 -17.22 23.30 -4.47
N LYS A 169 -17.42 23.62 -5.75
CA LYS A 169 -17.08 24.91 -6.36
C LYS A 169 -18.27 25.90 -6.36
N GLU A 170 -19.47 25.40 -6.08
CA GLU A 170 -20.70 26.18 -5.87
C GLU A 170 -20.78 26.74 -4.43
#